data_AF-A0A3C0B3E1-F1
#
_entry.id   AF-A0A3C0B3E1-F1
#
_cell.length_a   1.000
_cell.length_b   1.000
_cell.length_c   1.000
_cell.angle_alpha   90.00
_cell.angle_beta   90.00
_cell.angle_gamma   90.00
#
_symmetry.space_group_name_H-M   'P 1'
#
loop_
_entity.id
_entity.type
_entity.pdbx_description
1 polymer ?
#
loop_
_entity_poly.entity_id
_entity_poly.type
_entity_poly.pdbx_seq_one_letter_code
_entity_poly.pdbx_strand_id
1 'polypeptide(L)'
;MKSYKNPVTGDSDIEMKKHLTLDDERIQKMLDIKLKVFNKELTPGQARILVNETFDQISAEEFAYGEQHLYNAGITDEIMAEGMDDIIDVFRDVLTVNKLNLPSGHPIQTYADEAAAIQKVVHQMEAKLKGKFIKNEWLELYAKLSQINTHFSRKQHQLFSALERKGFDRPSKIMWTFDDRVRDA
;
A
#
# COMPACT_ATOMS: atom_id res chain seq x y z
N MET A 1 4.61 -22.59 15.78
CA MET A 1 4.11 -21.79 14.65
C MET A 1 2.99 -20.91 15.20
N LYS A 2 3.10 -19.58 15.11
CA LYS A 2 2.01 -18.68 15.56
C LYS A 2 0.86 -18.85 14.57
N SER A 3 -0.35 -19.12 15.08
CA SER A 3 -1.58 -19.18 14.28
C SER A 3 -2.40 -17.95 14.62
N TYR A 4 -2.59 -17.08 13.64
CA TYR A 4 -3.42 -15.88 13.75
C TYR A 4 -4.90 -16.29 13.61
N LYS A 5 -5.74 -15.75 14.48
CA LYS A 5 -7.19 -16.04 14.48
C LYS A 5 -7.96 -14.87 13.89
N ASN A 6 -9.10 -15.16 13.31
CA ASN A 6 -10.00 -14.16 12.76
C ASN A 6 -10.36 -13.11 13.82
N PRO A 7 -10.07 -11.81 13.61
CA PRO A 7 -10.33 -10.79 14.61
C PRO A 7 -11.84 -10.61 14.82
N VAL A 8 -12.27 -10.53 16.08
CA VAL A 8 -13.59 -10.00 16.41
C VAL A 8 -13.48 -8.48 16.30
N THR A 9 -14.32 -7.86 15.46
CA THR A 9 -14.33 -6.41 15.23
C THR A 9 -14.50 -5.66 16.56
N GLY A 10 -13.53 -4.81 16.92
CA GLY A 10 -13.49 -4.05 18.17
C GLY A 10 -13.71 -2.54 17.97
N ASP A 11 -13.82 -1.78 19.07
CA ASP A 11 -14.24 -0.36 19.07
C ASP A 11 -13.35 0.61 18.26
N SER A 12 -12.08 0.29 17.98
CA SER A 12 -11.22 1.12 17.12
C SER A 12 -11.64 1.11 15.64
N ASP A 13 -12.44 0.11 15.24
CA ASP A 13 -12.85 -0.12 13.86
C ASP A 13 -13.99 0.83 13.45
N ILE A 14 -14.60 1.50 14.44
CA ILE A 14 -15.75 2.37 14.25
C ILE A 14 -15.36 3.66 13.51
N GLU A 15 -14.20 4.26 13.79
CA GLU A 15 -13.86 5.58 13.21
C GLU A 15 -13.54 5.51 11.71
N MET A 16 -12.72 4.55 11.27
CA MET A 16 -12.43 4.36 9.84
C MET A 16 -13.70 3.97 9.06
N LYS A 17 -14.52 3.07 9.62
CA LYS A 17 -15.76 2.60 9.00
C LYS A 17 -16.77 3.73 8.78
N LYS A 18 -16.82 4.76 9.64
CA LYS A 18 -17.68 5.95 9.43
C LYS A 18 -17.41 6.70 8.12
N HIS A 19 -16.21 6.55 7.56
CA HIS A 19 -15.78 7.24 6.34
C HIS A 19 -15.86 6.36 5.09
N LEU A 20 -16.26 5.10 5.24
CA LEU A 20 -16.24 4.11 4.16
C LEU A 20 -17.62 3.45 3.99
N THR A 21 -17.94 3.07 2.76
CA THR A 21 -19.12 2.23 2.46
C THR A 21 -18.60 0.88 1.98
N LEU A 22 -18.59 -0.10 2.88
CA LEU A 22 -17.98 -1.41 2.66
C LEU A 22 -18.98 -2.54 2.86
N ASP A 23 -18.77 -3.63 2.15
CA ASP A 23 -19.48 -4.89 2.33
C ASP A 23 -18.70 -5.79 3.30
N ASP A 24 -19.25 -5.99 4.49
CA ASP A 24 -18.61 -6.74 5.57
C ASP A 24 -18.32 -8.21 5.18
N GLU A 25 -19.17 -8.85 4.36
CA GLU A 25 -18.92 -10.22 3.90
C GLU A 25 -17.72 -10.29 2.96
N ARG A 26 -17.59 -9.29 2.08
CA ARG A 26 -16.44 -9.18 1.16
C ARG A 26 -15.16 -8.92 1.92
N ILE A 27 -15.18 -8.01 2.90
CA ILE A 27 -14.03 -7.76 3.78
C ILE A 27 -13.63 -9.03 4.51
N GLN A 28 -14.60 -9.77 5.04
CA GLN A 28 -14.31 -11.00 5.78
C GLN A 28 -13.62 -12.05 4.91
N LYS A 29 -14.09 -12.26 3.67
CA LYS A 29 -13.43 -13.16 2.72
C LYS A 29 -11.99 -12.74 2.42
N MET A 30 -11.77 -11.44 2.24
CA MET A 30 -10.42 -10.89 2.00
C MET A 30 -9.51 -11.12 3.21
N LEU A 31 -9.99 -10.86 4.43
CA LEU A 31 -9.26 -11.11 5.67
C LEU A 31 -8.89 -12.58 5.83
N ASP A 32 -9.82 -13.49 5.56
CA ASP A 32 -9.57 -14.94 5.66
C ASP A 32 -8.45 -15.38 4.72
N ILE A 33 -8.41 -14.85 3.49
CA ILE A 33 -7.33 -15.14 2.55
C ILE A 33 -5.99 -14.56 3.04
N LYS A 34 -5.97 -13.30 3.50
CA LYS A 34 -4.76 -12.67 4.06
C LYS A 34 -4.22 -13.50 5.24
N LEU A 35 -5.08 -13.92 6.16
CA LEU A 35 -4.72 -14.75 7.32
C LEU A 35 -4.14 -16.11 6.92
N LYS A 36 -4.72 -16.78 5.92
CA LYS A 36 -4.20 -18.06 5.40
C LYS A 36 -2.79 -17.91 4.83
N VAL A 37 -2.48 -16.79 4.18
CA VAL A 37 -1.13 -16.48 3.70
C VAL A 37 -0.18 -16.27 4.89
N PHE A 38 -0.55 -15.45 5.88
CA PHE A 38 0.28 -15.23 7.08
C PHE A 38 0.50 -16.49 7.92
N ASN A 39 -0.49 -17.38 7.99
CA ASN A 39 -0.39 -18.68 8.65
C ASN A 39 0.40 -19.72 7.82
N LYS A 40 0.82 -19.39 6.59
CA LYS A 40 1.45 -20.31 5.64
C LYS A 40 0.57 -21.52 5.28
N GLU A 41 -0.75 -21.38 5.41
CA GLU A 41 -1.73 -22.36 4.95
C GLU A 41 -1.88 -22.30 3.42
N LEU A 42 -1.68 -21.11 2.85
CA LEU A 42 -1.58 -20.88 1.42
C LEU A 42 -0.25 -20.22 1.07
N THR A 43 0.35 -20.65 -0.04
CA THR A 43 1.42 -19.89 -0.68
C THR A 43 0.84 -18.66 -1.39
N PRO A 44 1.64 -17.59 -1.62
CA PRO A 44 1.17 -16.40 -2.36
C PRO A 44 0.56 -16.74 -3.73
N GLY A 45 1.16 -17.67 -4.48
CA GLY A 45 0.62 -18.10 -5.77
C GLY A 45 -0.75 -18.79 -5.67
N GLN A 46 -0.96 -19.65 -4.67
CA GLN A 46 -2.27 -20.28 -4.44
C GLN A 46 -3.31 -19.28 -3.97
N ALA A 47 -2.92 -18.35 -3.09
CA ALA A 47 -3.80 -17.29 -2.62
C ALA A 47 -4.21 -16.36 -3.76
N ARG A 48 -3.31 -16.03 -4.69
CA ARG A 48 -3.62 -15.22 -5.87
C ARG A 48 -4.67 -15.86 -6.77
N ILE A 49 -4.59 -17.17 -7.01
CA ILE A 49 -5.62 -17.91 -7.76
C ILE A 49 -6.97 -17.77 -7.06
N LEU A 50 -7.01 -18.03 -5.74
CA LEU A 50 -8.24 -17.93 -4.95
C LEU A 50 -8.81 -16.50 -4.95
N VAL A 51 -7.97 -15.47 -4.88
CA VAL A 51 -8.38 -14.06 -4.96
C VAL A 51 -9.04 -13.78 -6.31
N ASN A 52 -8.41 -14.20 -7.41
CA ASN A 52 -8.93 -13.98 -8.76
C ASN A 52 -10.24 -14.75 -9.05
N GLU A 53 -10.49 -15.86 -8.34
CA GLU A 53 -11.76 -16.58 -8.39
C GLU A 53 -12.85 -15.94 -7.50
N THR A 54 -12.44 -15.23 -6.43
CA THR A 54 -13.36 -14.69 -5.42
C THR A 54 -13.77 -13.24 -5.71
N PHE A 55 -12.88 -12.45 -6.29
CA PHE A 55 -13.06 -11.01 -6.49
C PHE A 55 -12.78 -10.63 -7.94
N ASP A 56 -13.72 -9.92 -8.55
CA ASP A 56 -13.46 -9.25 -9.83
C ASP A 56 -12.57 -8.02 -9.64
N GLN A 57 -12.79 -7.30 -8.54
CA GLN A 57 -12.05 -6.10 -8.16
C GLN A 57 -12.06 -5.91 -6.64
N ILE A 58 -11.00 -5.28 -6.14
CA ILE A 58 -10.86 -4.80 -4.77
C ILE A 58 -10.41 -3.34 -4.83
N SER A 59 -11.10 -2.49 -4.08
CA SER A 59 -10.76 -1.07 -3.92
C SER A 59 -9.62 -0.87 -2.91
N ALA A 60 -8.93 0.26 -3.01
CA ALA A 60 -7.90 0.63 -2.04
C ALA A 60 -8.48 0.78 -0.62
N GLU A 61 -9.73 1.23 -0.52
CA GLU A 61 -10.48 1.38 0.71
C GLU A 61 -10.77 0.02 1.38
N GLU A 62 -11.30 -0.95 0.61
CA GLU A 62 -11.49 -2.32 1.10
C GLU A 62 -10.17 -2.91 1.59
N PHE A 63 -9.11 -2.77 0.78
CA PHE A 63 -7.79 -3.33 1.08
C PHE A 63 -7.20 -2.77 2.38
N ALA A 64 -7.21 -1.43 2.51
CA ALA A 64 -6.73 -0.72 3.70
C ALA A 64 -7.57 -1.04 4.93
N TYR A 65 -8.90 -1.16 4.77
CA TYR A 65 -9.77 -1.53 5.88
C TYR A 65 -9.44 -2.94 6.38
N GLY A 66 -9.19 -3.90 5.48
CA GLY A 66 -8.72 -5.22 5.88
C GLY A 66 -7.40 -5.19 6.67
N GLU A 67 -6.46 -4.31 6.34
CA GLU A 67 -5.21 -4.19 7.10
C GLU A 67 -5.44 -3.71 8.54
N GLN A 68 -6.38 -2.78 8.73
CA GLN A 68 -6.75 -2.28 10.05
C GLN A 68 -7.16 -3.43 11.00
N HIS A 69 -7.86 -4.45 10.48
CA HIS A 69 -8.33 -5.60 11.24
C HIS A 69 -7.26 -6.65 11.56
N LEU A 70 -6.24 -6.79 10.72
CA LEU A 70 -5.21 -7.82 10.92
C LEU A 70 -4.40 -7.61 12.21
N TYR A 71 -4.33 -6.38 12.72
CA TYR A 71 -3.70 -6.10 14.01
C TYR A 71 -4.38 -6.85 15.17
N ASN A 72 -5.71 -6.87 15.17
CA ASN A 72 -6.51 -7.57 16.19
C ASN A 72 -6.33 -9.10 16.12
N ALA A 73 -5.87 -9.61 14.97
CA ALA A 73 -5.51 -11.02 14.78
C ALA A 73 -4.12 -11.38 15.35
N GLY A 74 -3.35 -10.38 15.81
CA GLY A 74 -1.98 -10.53 16.31
C GLY A 74 -0.89 -10.26 15.27
N ILE A 75 -1.24 -9.73 14.09
CA ILE A 75 -0.28 -9.34 13.04
C ILE A 75 0.19 -7.91 13.37
N THR A 76 1.39 -7.79 13.93
CA THR A 76 1.97 -6.48 14.27
C THR A 76 2.40 -5.71 13.03
N ASP A 77 2.72 -4.42 13.20
CA ASP A 77 3.14 -3.58 12.08
C ASP A 77 4.42 -4.12 11.40
N GLU A 78 5.34 -4.68 12.18
CA GLU A 78 6.58 -5.27 11.68
C GLU A 78 6.30 -6.51 10.82
N ILE A 79 5.42 -7.40 11.31
CA ILE A 79 5.04 -8.63 10.59
C ILE A 79 4.30 -8.26 9.30
N MET A 80 3.40 -7.28 9.37
CA MET A 80 2.69 -6.78 8.20
C MET A 80 3.68 -6.19 7.19
N ALA A 81 4.60 -5.34 7.62
CA ALA A 81 5.59 -4.71 6.74
C ALA A 81 6.54 -5.73 6.10
N GLU A 82 6.89 -6.83 6.78
CA GLU A 82 7.68 -7.94 6.21
C GLU A 82 6.89 -8.75 5.19
N GLY A 83 5.62 -9.04 5.44
CA GLY A 83 4.76 -9.84 4.56
C GLY A 83 4.01 -9.06 3.48
N MET A 84 4.08 -7.73 3.49
CA MET A 84 3.26 -6.89 2.62
C MET A 84 3.55 -7.09 1.14
N ASP A 85 4.81 -7.32 0.73
CA ASP A 85 5.14 -7.57 -0.68
C ASP A 85 4.40 -8.81 -1.21
N ASP A 86 4.34 -9.88 -0.40
CA ASP A 86 3.59 -11.10 -0.72
C ASP A 86 2.09 -10.80 -0.80
N ILE A 87 1.53 -10.04 0.15
CA ILE A 87 0.12 -9.67 0.14
C ILE A 87 -0.21 -8.79 -1.07
N ILE A 88 0.61 -7.82 -1.43
CA ILE A 88 0.41 -6.99 -2.62
C ILE A 88 0.45 -7.85 -3.88
N ASP A 89 1.36 -8.82 -3.98
CA ASP A 89 1.42 -9.73 -5.12
C ASP A 89 0.17 -10.61 -5.24
N VAL A 90 -0.36 -11.09 -4.10
CA VAL A 90 -1.60 -11.89 -4.03
C VAL A 90 -2.80 -11.13 -4.60
N PHE A 91 -2.90 -9.83 -4.34
CA PHE A 91 -4.05 -9.02 -4.75
C PHE A 91 -3.82 -8.20 -6.03
N ARG A 92 -2.64 -8.29 -6.65
CA ARG A 92 -2.20 -7.39 -7.73
C ARG A 92 -3.18 -7.30 -8.92
N ASP A 93 -3.79 -8.42 -9.31
CA ASP A 93 -4.62 -8.47 -10.52
C ASP A 93 -6.02 -7.84 -10.32
N VAL A 94 -6.50 -7.81 -9.07
CA VAL A 94 -7.84 -7.33 -8.72
C VAL A 94 -7.80 -5.97 -8.03
N LEU A 95 -6.63 -5.53 -7.54
CA LEU A 95 -6.50 -4.25 -6.87
C LEU A 95 -6.68 -3.10 -7.87
N THR A 96 -7.69 -2.28 -7.63
CA THR A 96 -8.06 -1.19 -8.53
C THR A 96 -7.54 0.16 -8.02
N VAL A 97 -6.87 0.88 -8.91
CA VAL A 97 -6.42 2.25 -8.65
C VAL A 97 -7.33 3.21 -9.42
N ASN A 98 -8.15 3.95 -8.68
CA ASN A 98 -9.04 4.94 -9.26
C ASN A 98 -8.24 6.15 -9.78
N LYS A 99 -8.54 6.60 -11.00
CA LYS A 99 -8.00 7.85 -11.51
C LYS A 99 -8.60 9.02 -10.75
N LEU A 100 -7.74 9.79 -10.11
CA LEU A 100 -8.09 11.06 -9.50
C LEU A 100 -8.21 12.09 -10.63
N ASN A 101 -9.41 12.65 -10.80
CA ASN A 101 -9.68 13.75 -11.73
C ASN A 101 -9.94 15.03 -10.94
N LEU A 102 -9.00 15.39 -10.06
CA LEU A 102 -9.14 16.52 -9.16
C LEU A 102 -8.57 17.79 -9.82
N PRO A 103 -9.07 18.99 -9.47
CA PRO A 103 -8.60 20.24 -10.05
C PRO A 103 -7.09 20.47 -9.83
N SER A 104 -6.47 21.21 -10.74
CA SER A 104 -5.07 21.63 -10.58
C SER A 104 -4.88 22.41 -9.27
N GLY A 105 -3.81 22.11 -8.55
CA GLY A 105 -3.52 22.66 -7.22
C GLY A 105 -4.15 21.88 -6.06
N HIS A 106 -5.01 20.90 -6.33
CA HIS A 106 -5.51 20.02 -5.27
C HIS A 106 -4.37 19.13 -4.72
N PRO A 107 -4.11 19.09 -3.39
CA PRO A 107 -2.95 18.37 -2.83
C PRO A 107 -2.87 16.90 -3.25
N ILE A 108 -4.01 16.19 -3.23
CA ILE A 108 -4.08 14.78 -3.64
C ILE A 108 -3.73 14.59 -5.13
N GLN A 109 -4.15 15.52 -5.99
CA GLN A 109 -3.76 15.48 -7.41
C GLN A 109 -2.26 15.70 -7.56
N THR A 110 -1.71 16.67 -6.82
CA THR A 110 -0.28 16.96 -6.81
C THR A 110 0.54 15.73 -6.42
N TYR A 111 0.14 15.00 -5.37
CA TYR A 111 0.85 13.77 -4.98
C TYR A 111 0.79 12.68 -6.06
N ALA A 112 -0.35 12.52 -6.74
CA ALA A 112 -0.47 11.57 -7.84
C ALA A 112 0.41 11.96 -9.04
N ASP A 113 0.45 13.24 -9.38
CA ASP A 113 1.27 13.77 -10.47
C ASP A 113 2.77 13.65 -10.14
N GLU A 114 3.17 13.92 -8.89
CA GLU A 114 4.53 13.70 -8.37
C GLU A 114 4.95 12.23 -8.49
N ALA A 115 4.09 11.29 -8.07
CA ALA A 115 4.35 9.85 -8.20
C ALA A 115 4.54 9.42 -9.66
N ALA A 116 3.69 9.92 -10.58
CA ALA A 116 3.84 9.66 -12.01
C ALA A 116 5.13 10.26 -12.60
N ALA A 117 5.57 11.43 -12.12
CA ALA A 117 6.83 12.03 -12.53
C ALA A 117 8.04 11.22 -12.04
N ILE A 118 8.03 10.75 -10.78
CA ILE A 118 9.06 9.87 -10.22
C ILE A 118 9.15 8.58 -11.02
N GLN A 119 8.01 7.95 -11.34
CA GLN A 119 7.98 6.73 -12.15
C GLN A 119 8.64 6.91 -13.53
N LYS A 120 8.44 8.06 -14.18
CA LYS A 120 9.13 8.38 -15.44
C LYS A 120 10.65 8.45 -15.27
N VAL A 121 11.14 9.01 -14.16
CA VAL A 121 12.58 9.05 -13.87
C VAL A 121 13.12 7.63 -13.67
N VAL A 122 12.42 6.78 -12.93
CA VAL A 122 12.82 5.37 -12.73
C VAL A 122 12.90 4.63 -14.06
N HIS A 123 11.90 4.73 -14.93
CA HIS A 123 11.95 4.11 -16.26
C HIS A 123 13.11 4.62 -17.13
N GLN A 124 13.47 5.92 -17.01
CA GLN A 124 14.63 6.47 -17.71
C GLN A 124 15.93 5.85 -17.18
N MET A 125 16.06 5.68 -15.86
CA MET A 125 17.21 5.02 -15.23
C MET A 125 17.32 3.56 -15.67
N GLU A 126 16.22 2.81 -15.66
CA GLU A 126 16.18 1.42 -16.15
C GLU A 126 16.61 1.29 -17.61
N ALA A 127 16.15 2.19 -18.47
CA ALA A 127 16.59 2.24 -19.87
C ALA A 127 18.10 2.52 -19.98
N LYS A 128 18.63 3.40 -19.13
CA LYS A 128 20.06 3.75 -19.12
C LYS A 128 20.96 2.62 -18.60
N LEU A 129 20.46 1.72 -17.75
CA LEU A 129 21.22 0.53 -17.33
C LEU A 129 21.65 -0.36 -18.50
N LYS A 130 20.90 -0.34 -19.62
CA LYS A 130 21.20 -1.13 -20.82
C LYS A 130 22.24 -0.46 -21.73
N GLY A 131 22.60 0.79 -21.46
CA GLY A 131 23.46 1.62 -22.30
C GLY A 131 24.88 1.81 -21.72
N LYS A 132 25.67 2.64 -22.40
CA LYS A 132 26.98 3.06 -21.90
C LYS A 132 26.80 3.94 -20.66
N PHE A 133 27.62 3.71 -19.64
CA PHE A 133 27.66 4.57 -18.46
C PHE A 133 28.22 5.97 -18.81
N ILE A 134 27.39 7.00 -18.62
CA ILE A 134 27.77 8.41 -18.77
C ILE A 134 27.46 9.13 -17.46
N LYS A 135 28.50 9.45 -16.69
CA LYS A 135 28.38 9.98 -15.32
C LYS A 135 27.42 11.16 -15.20
N ASN A 136 27.51 12.15 -16.09
CA ASN A 136 26.70 13.37 -16.00
C ASN A 136 25.20 13.09 -16.17
N GLU A 137 24.82 12.19 -17.09
CA GLU A 137 23.41 11.80 -17.27
C GLU A 137 22.85 11.11 -16.02
N TRP A 138 23.66 10.26 -15.37
CA TRP A 138 23.28 9.62 -14.12
C TRP A 138 23.14 10.65 -12.99
N LEU A 139 24.04 11.62 -12.87
CA LEU A 139 23.93 12.68 -11.87
C LEU A 139 22.63 13.48 -12.01
N GLU A 140 22.21 13.80 -13.25
CA GLU A 140 20.94 14.47 -13.49
C GLU A 140 19.73 13.61 -13.10
N LEU A 141 19.75 12.32 -13.40
CA LEU A 141 18.67 11.39 -13.01
C LEU A 141 18.58 11.24 -11.49
N TYR A 142 19.71 11.10 -10.80
CA TYR A 142 19.74 11.05 -9.33
C TYR A 142 19.27 12.37 -8.70
N ALA A 143 19.63 13.52 -9.27
CA ALA A 143 19.14 14.82 -8.80
C ALA A 143 17.62 14.98 -8.96
N LYS A 144 17.02 14.36 -9.98
CA LYS A 144 15.56 14.31 -10.13
C LYS A 144 14.94 13.31 -9.16
N LEU A 145 15.54 12.12 -9.03
CA LEU A 145 15.05 11.06 -8.15
C LEU A 145 15.06 11.52 -6.68
N SER A 146 16.08 12.27 -6.25
CA SER A 146 16.20 12.75 -4.85
C SER A 146 15.04 13.65 -4.39
N GLN A 147 14.26 14.21 -5.33
CA GLN A 147 13.04 14.96 -5.02
C GLN A 147 11.95 14.08 -4.38
N ILE A 148 12.04 12.75 -4.50
CA ILE A 148 11.16 11.79 -3.81
C ILE A 148 11.14 12.01 -2.29
N ASN A 149 12.25 12.47 -1.70
CA ASN A 149 12.31 12.78 -0.27
C ASN A 149 11.36 13.90 0.13
N THR A 150 11.16 14.89 -0.75
CA THR A 150 10.18 15.96 -0.53
C THR A 150 8.76 15.42 -0.65
N HIS A 151 8.50 14.53 -1.61
CA HIS A 151 7.22 13.85 -1.76
C HIS A 151 6.86 13.03 -0.51
N PHE A 152 7.79 12.18 -0.03
CA PHE A 152 7.61 11.39 1.20
C PHE A 152 7.36 12.28 2.41
N SER A 153 8.16 13.32 2.63
CA SER A 153 7.97 14.24 3.75
C SER A 153 6.59 14.90 3.74
N ARG A 154 6.11 15.36 2.58
CA ARG A 154 4.76 15.93 2.46
C ARG A 154 3.68 14.89 2.73
N LYS A 155 3.81 13.70 2.16
CA LYS A 155 2.84 12.61 2.35
C LYS A 155 2.74 12.21 3.83
N GLN A 156 3.87 11.99 4.49
CA GLN A 156 3.95 11.61 5.90
C GLN A 156 3.40 12.69 6.83
N HIS A 157 3.80 13.95 6.65
CA HIS A 157 3.42 15.01 7.59
C HIS A 157 2.10 15.70 7.29
N GLN A 158 1.57 15.61 6.06
CA GLN A 158 0.33 16.29 5.67
C GLN A 158 -0.81 15.28 5.41
N LEU A 159 -0.58 14.30 4.54
CA LEU A 159 -1.62 13.35 4.14
C LEU A 159 -1.90 12.31 5.23
N PHE A 160 -0.87 11.62 5.72
CA PHE A 160 -1.03 10.56 6.72
C PHE A 160 -1.62 11.10 8.02
N SER A 161 -1.14 12.24 8.51
CA SER A 161 -1.73 12.91 9.67
C SER A 161 -3.23 13.26 9.48
N ALA A 162 -3.67 13.55 8.26
CA ALA A 162 -5.09 13.78 7.98
C ALA A 162 -5.90 12.47 7.97
N LEU A 163 -5.32 11.39 7.45
CA LEU A 163 -5.92 10.05 7.39
C LEU A 163 -6.02 9.38 8.78
N GLU A 164 -4.98 9.49 9.60
CA GLU A 164 -4.92 9.00 10.99
C GLU A 164 -6.04 9.61 11.84
N ARG A 165 -6.31 10.92 11.71
CA ARG A 165 -7.46 11.59 12.35
C ARG A 165 -8.83 11.02 11.93
N LYS A 166 -8.87 10.19 10.90
CA LYS A 166 -10.05 9.49 10.38
C LYS A 166 -10.01 7.99 10.64
N GLY A 167 -9.08 7.51 11.47
CA GLY A 167 -8.95 6.10 11.86
C GLY A 167 -8.12 5.24 10.89
N PHE A 168 -7.43 5.84 9.92
CA PHE A 168 -6.56 5.13 8.97
C PHE A 168 -5.13 4.98 9.51
N ASP A 169 -4.99 4.66 10.80
CA ASP A 169 -3.70 4.66 11.50
C ASP A 169 -2.76 3.57 10.98
N ARG A 170 -3.27 2.34 10.83
CA ARG A 170 -2.44 1.19 10.42
C ARG A 170 -1.96 1.32 8.98
N PRO A 171 -2.84 1.57 7.98
CA PRO A 171 -2.39 1.75 6.60
C PRO A 171 -1.33 2.87 6.50
N SER A 172 -1.54 3.99 7.19
CA SER A 172 -0.61 5.12 7.17
C SER A 172 0.75 4.76 7.76
N LYS A 173 0.79 4.05 8.90
CA LYS A 173 2.03 3.62 9.55
C LYS A 173 2.81 2.60 8.72
N ILE A 174 2.12 1.67 8.04
CA ILE A 174 2.78 0.73 7.14
C ILE A 174 3.38 1.48 5.95
N MET A 175 2.62 2.39 5.32
CA MET A 175 3.12 3.19 4.22
C MET A 175 4.33 4.05 4.62
N TRP A 176 4.39 4.52 5.86
CA TRP A 176 5.57 5.20 6.40
C TRP A 176 6.80 4.29 6.38
N THR A 177 6.65 3.05 6.83
CA THR A 177 7.74 2.05 6.83
C THR A 177 8.26 1.79 5.42
N PHE A 178 7.38 1.76 4.41
CA PHE A 178 7.77 1.63 3.01
C PHE A 178 8.56 2.83 2.50
N ASP A 179 8.08 4.04 2.78
CA ASP A 179 8.78 5.27 2.38
C ASP A 179 10.19 5.32 2.99
N ASP A 180 10.32 4.95 4.27
CA ASP A 180 11.61 4.89 4.96
C ASP A 180 12.53 3.83 4.35
N ARG A 181 12.02 2.63 4.05
CA ARG A 181 12.79 1.59 3.35
C ARG A 181 13.31 2.06 1.99
N VAL A 182 12.50 2.78 1.21
CA VAL A 182 12.92 3.32 -0.09
C VAL A 182 13.95 4.43 0.07
N ARG A 183 13.81 5.29 1.08
CA ARG A 183 14.76 6.37 1.37
C ARG A 183 16.13 5.83 1.81
N ASP A 184 16.12 4.77 2.61
CA ASP A 184 17.32 4.25 3.29
C ASP A 184 18.04 3.13 2.49
N ALA A 185 17.48 2.71 1.34
CA ALA A 185 18.06 1.75 0.40
C ALA A 185 19.20 2.34 -0.46
#